data_AF-A0A5K3FIK3-F1
#
_entry.id   AF-A0A5K3FIK3-F1
#
_cell.length_a   1.000
_cell.length_b   1.000
_cell.length_c   1.000
_cell.angle_alpha   90.00
_cell.angle_beta   90.00
_cell.angle_gamma   90.00
#
_symmetry.space_group_name_H-M   'P 1'
#
loop_
_entity.id
_entity.type
_entity.pdbx_description
1 polymer ?
#
loop_
_entity_poly.entity_id
_entity_poly.type
_entity_poly.pdbx_seq_one_letter_code
_entity_poly.pdbx_strand_id
1 'polypeptide(L)'
;YSKSPSVKLTSPIAYNATLVQLLSVITQSLSGIGVEKCTLETVYRNRVILRCASLLVQKTAEACCSLDSESVGTSASHVARLASTIHSLARHNLEIRKEKENIGDTAQANVVMSSMLLTVDSLDLLLVCTDFFSTASPISQKSPDNTGPLDPDETRIDCTPQMAEMHLHEEGSVVGHLHKCSDALQHCLETPTVAPMLALVLVLGDEVPSGIFCCRAAVLRLLKIALNLEKFSISTFLSTFSEILPPGSQSIDQYIASRLLNSGRKSSCSPSFSSEWIAATQPHSLSNTSQCPCKSIPFSVRHSSEAILDKLCNALNNSSLSVATISGSEAMAICQQKIELLKSNEAVLEADVAAKTEALRASDAIAEHFRARALLAESQVSRLLRLQMSALANAEDSRADMEAQREHIARLEEENKRLFDELASKQKECENLQSTRLSLQNKITNMRDQNRAMDATIDNYRKQLDEAKQVIQQKDTEIQQYTHLTRLINELTGNRVSPADLTVTKNPS
;
A
#
# COMPACT_ATOMS: atom_id res chain seq x y z
N TYR A 1 -7.42 -42.95 3.54
CA TYR A 1 -6.43 -42.53 4.56
C TYR A 1 -5.21 -41.97 3.87
N SER A 2 -5.17 -40.67 3.67
CA SER A 2 -3.99 -39.93 3.22
C SER A 2 -3.98 -38.62 3.99
N LYS A 3 -3.09 -38.55 4.99
CA LYS A 3 -2.88 -37.36 5.82
C LYS A 3 -2.36 -36.25 4.93
N SER A 4 -3.17 -35.20 4.78
CA SER A 4 -2.70 -33.88 4.35
C SER A 4 -1.62 -33.40 5.33
N PRO A 5 -0.55 -32.73 4.85
CA PRO A 5 0.47 -32.19 5.73
C PRO A 5 -0.15 -31.05 6.52
N SER A 6 -0.27 -31.24 7.83
CA SER A 6 -0.56 -30.16 8.76
C SER A 6 0.60 -29.17 8.71
N VAL A 7 0.39 -28.04 8.04
CA VAL A 7 1.23 -26.86 8.20
C VAL A 7 1.20 -26.52 9.69
N LYS A 8 2.32 -26.75 10.39
CA LYS A 8 2.49 -26.28 11.76
C LYS A 8 2.34 -24.77 11.71
N LEU A 9 1.22 -24.26 12.26
CA LEU A 9 1.07 -22.85 12.60
C LEU A 9 2.33 -22.44 13.35
N THR A 10 2.98 -21.40 12.86
CA THR A 10 3.95 -20.62 13.63
C THR A 10 3.36 -20.38 15.02
N SER A 11 4.14 -20.62 16.08
CA SER A 11 3.68 -20.40 17.46
C SER A 11 3.04 -19.01 17.59
N PRO A 12 1.94 -18.82 18.33
CA PRO A 12 1.27 -17.52 18.51
C PRO A 12 2.22 -16.37 18.86
N ILE A 13 3.27 -16.68 19.62
CA ILE A 13 4.35 -15.77 20.00
C ILE A 13 5.12 -15.24 18.77
N ALA A 14 5.44 -16.11 17.82
CA ALA A 14 6.15 -15.74 16.59
C ALA A 14 5.26 -14.92 15.63
N TYR A 15 3.96 -15.21 15.59
CA TYR A 15 2.98 -14.43 14.83
C TYR A 15 2.88 -12.99 15.37
N ASN A 16 2.77 -12.83 16.69
CA ASN A 16 2.69 -11.51 17.32
C ASN A 16 3.99 -10.71 17.20
N ALA A 17 5.15 -11.34 17.36
CA ALA A 17 6.45 -10.70 17.11
C ALA A 17 6.55 -10.18 15.66
N THR A 18 6.03 -10.95 14.70
CA THR A 18 5.99 -10.55 13.29
C THR A 18 5.07 -9.33 13.09
N LEU A 19 3.88 -9.31 13.71
CA LEU A 19 2.97 -8.16 13.64
C LEU A 19 3.60 -6.89 14.22
N VAL A 20 4.25 -6.98 15.38
CA VAL A 20 4.95 -5.85 16.01
C VAL A 20 6.10 -5.34 15.14
N GLN A 21 6.88 -6.25 14.55
CA GLN A 21 7.94 -5.88 13.62
C GLN A 21 7.40 -5.18 12.36
N LEU A 22 6.31 -5.70 11.79
CA LEU A 22 5.63 -5.09 10.65
C LEU A 22 5.07 -3.70 10.99
N LEU A 23 4.45 -3.53 12.16
CA LEU A 23 4.00 -2.22 12.65
C LEU A 23 5.17 -1.24 12.72
N SER A 24 6.32 -1.65 13.26
CA SER A 24 7.52 -0.82 13.32
C SER A 24 8.01 -0.38 11.93
N VAL A 25 8.07 -1.31 10.97
CA VAL A 25 8.50 -1.03 9.59
C VAL A 25 7.53 -0.07 8.90
N ILE A 26 6.22 -0.26 9.09
CA ILE A 26 5.19 0.62 8.53
C ILE A 26 5.23 2.01 9.17
N THR A 27 5.38 2.11 10.49
CA THR A 27 5.55 3.40 11.18
C THR A 27 6.76 4.15 10.66
N GLN A 28 7.90 3.47 10.45
CA GLN A 28 9.09 4.07 9.86
C GLN A 28 8.83 4.55 8.41
N SER A 29 8.15 3.72 7.61
CA SER A 29 7.77 4.07 6.23
C SER A 29 6.87 5.30 6.17
N LEU A 30 5.94 5.45 7.13
CA LEU A 30 5.05 6.61 7.24
C LEU A 30 5.78 7.85 7.77
N SER A 31 6.76 7.69 8.66
CA SER A 31 7.58 8.81 9.16
C SER A 31 8.47 9.42 8.07
N GLY A 32 8.83 8.63 7.05
CA GLY A 32 9.56 9.06 5.87
C GLY A 32 8.69 9.69 4.78
N ILE A 33 7.38 9.85 5.00
CA ILE A 33 6.49 10.61 4.10
C ILE A 33 6.79 12.10 4.30
N GLY A 34 7.95 12.53 3.80
CA GLY A 34 8.39 13.91 3.76
C GLY A 34 7.80 14.65 2.55
N VAL A 35 7.73 15.96 2.73
CA VAL A 35 7.28 17.10 1.89
C VAL A 35 7.85 17.15 0.46
N GLU A 36 7.95 16.03 -0.25
CA GLU A 36 8.31 16.03 -1.66
C GLU A 36 7.06 16.18 -2.54
N LYS A 37 7.25 16.77 -3.73
CA LYS A 37 6.19 17.09 -4.69
C LYS A 37 5.12 16.01 -4.71
N CYS A 38 3.90 16.38 -4.31
CA CYS A 38 2.73 15.52 -4.27
C CYS A 38 2.38 15.09 -5.71
N THR A 39 3.02 14.02 -6.19
CA THR A 39 2.71 13.37 -7.45
C THR A 39 1.62 12.33 -7.21
N LEU A 40 0.86 12.00 -8.26
CA LEU A 40 -0.21 10.99 -8.14
C LEU A 40 0.34 9.63 -7.66
N GLU A 41 1.56 9.28 -8.07
CA GLU A 41 2.25 8.05 -7.67
C GLU A 41 2.61 8.03 -6.19
N THR A 42 3.15 9.14 -5.64
CA THR A 42 3.48 9.22 -4.22
C THR A 42 2.24 9.16 -3.35
N VAL A 43 1.12 9.77 -3.78
CA VAL A 43 -0.17 9.65 -3.09
C VAL A 43 -0.65 8.21 -3.11
N TYR A 44 -0.66 7.55 -4.26
CA TYR A 44 -1.12 6.16 -4.37
C TYR A 44 -0.32 5.23 -3.46
N ARG A 45 1.01 5.35 -3.48
CA ARG A 45 1.91 4.61 -2.60
C ARG A 45 1.58 4.86 -1.12
N ASN A 46 1.38 6.11 -0.71
CA ASN A 46 1.08 6.45 0.68
C ASN A 46 -0.28 5.86 1.12
N ARG A 47 -1.29 5.87 0.24
CA ARG A 47 -2.60 5.26 0.52
C ARG A 47 -2.51 3.74 0.71
N VAL A 48 -1.68 3.05 -0.08
CA VAL A 48 -1.39 1.61 0.11
C VAL A 48 -0.75 1.37 1.48
N ILE A 49 0.22 2.19 1.86
CA ILE A 49 0.92 2.06 3.16
C ILE A 49 -0.06 2.29 4.32
N LEU A 50 -0.90 3.32 4.27
CA LEU A 50 -1.94 3.60 5.27
C LEU A 50 -2.92 2.42 5.40
N ARG A 51 -3.30 1.80 4.28
CA ARG A 51 -4.21 0.65 4.32
C ARG A 51 -3.55 -0.59 4.93
N CYS A 52 -2.28 -0.83 4.60
CA CYS A 52 -1.50 -1.89 5.24
C CYS A 52 -1.38 -1.65 6.75
N ALA A 53 -1.15 -0.40 7.17
CA ALA A 53 -1.13 -0.02 8.58
C ALA A 53 -2.47 -0.32 9.27
N SER A 54 -3.59 0.08 8.63
CA SER A 54 -4.95 -0.20 9.14
C SER A 54 -5.21 -1.69 9.33
N LEU A 55 -4.85 -2.52 8.34
CA LEU A 55 -4.97 -3.98 8.43
C LEU A 55 -4.09 -4.56 9.54
N LEU A 56 -2.86 -4.09 9.70
CA LEU A 56 -1.98 -4.54 10.78
C LEU A 56 -2.53 -4.17 12.15
N VAL A 57 -3.04 -2.96 12.35
CA VAL A 57 -3.64 -2.55 13.63
C VAL A 57 -4.87 -3.39 13.93
N GLN A 58 -5.74 -3.65 12.95
CA GLN A 58 -6.90 -4.54 13.11
C GLN A 58 -6.48 -5.96 13.47
N LYS A 59 -5.48 -6.53 12.81
CA LYS A 59 -4.95 -7.86 13.14
C LYS A 59 -4.26 -7.91 14.49
N THR A 60 -3.63 -6.81 14.90
CA THR A 60 -3.07 -6.68 16.24
C THR A 60 -4.17 -6.59 17.30
N ALA A 61 -5.27 -5.87 17.03
CA ALA A 61 -6.46 -5.82 17.91
C ALA A 61 -7.09 -7.21 18.11
N GLU A 62 -7.27 -7.97 17.02
CA GLU A 62 -7.76 -9.36 17.06
C GLU A 62 -6.83 -10.25 17.92
N ALA A 63 -5.51 -10.09 17.79
CA ALA A 63 -4.54 -10.86 18.54
C ALA A 63 -4.45 -10.46 20.02
N CYS A 64 -4.66 -9.18 20.36
CA CYS A 64 -4.63 -8.66 21.73
C CYS A 64 -5.61 -9.36 22.68
N CYS A 65 -6.72 -9.90 22.17
CA CYS A 65 -7.66 -10.69 22.99
C CYS A 65 -7.07 -12.01 23.53
N SER A 66 -5.91 -12.44 23.03
CA SER A 66 -5.24 -13.71 23.38
C SER A 66 -3.87 -13.52 24.05
N LEU A 67 -3.49 -12.28 24.33
CA LEU A 67 -2.15 -11.90 24.80
C LEU A 67 -2.10 -11.65 26.31
N ASP A 68 -0.91 -11.79 26.89
CA ASP A 68 -0.60 -11.33 28.24
C ASP A 68 -0.45 -9.80 28.29
N SER A 69 -0.59 -9.24 29.50
CA SER A 69 -0.63 -7.77 29.70
C SER A 69 0.63 -7.06 29.20
N GLU A 70 1.79 -7.71 29.25
CA GLU A 70 3.07 -7.17 28.77
C GLU A 70 3.11 -7.07 27.24
N SER A 71 2.62 -8.09 26.52
CA SER A 71 2.52 -8.06 25.06
C SER A 71 1.47 -7.06 24.57
N VAL A 72 0.37 -6.88 25.31
CA VAL A 72 -0.63 -5.84 25.02
C VAL A 72 -0.03 -4.44 25.19
N GLY A 73 0.74 -4.21 26.27
CA GLY A 73 1.45 -2.94 26.51
C GLY A 73 2.47 -2.62 25.41
N THR A 74 3.24 -3.62 24.98
CA THR A 74 4.19 -3.49 23.87
C THR A 74 3.47 -3.13 22.57
N SER A 75 2.42 -3.86 22.23
CA SER A 75 1.60 -3.59 21.03
C SER A 75 0.97 -2.20 21.09
N ALA A 76 0.44 -1.80 22.24
CA ALA A 76 -0.13 -0.47 22.46
C ALA A 76 0.90 0.66 22.27
N SER A 77 2.14 0.48 22.73
CA SER A 77 3.22 1.45 22.49
C SER A 77 3.54 1.59 20.99
N HIS A 78 3.58 0.49 20.24
CA HIS A 78 3.78 0.53 18.79
C HIS A 78 2.61 1.20 18.05
N VAL A 79 1.37 0.88 18.42
CA VAL A 79 0.17 1.53 17.86
C VAL A 79 0.12 3.02 18.24
N ALA A 80 0.60 3.40 19.42
CA ALA A 80 0.63 4.80 19.86
C ALA A 80 1.63 5.62 19.04
N ARG A 81 2.82 5.06 18.76
CA ARG A 81 3.78 5.69 17.85
C ARG A 81 3.22 5.85 16.45
N LEU A 82 2.57 4.81 15.92
CA LEU A 82 1.87 4.89 14.64
C LEU A 82 0.80 6.01 14.66
N ALA A 83 -0.07 6.03 15.66
CA ALA A 83 -1.10 7.07 15.80
C ALA A 83 -0.51 8.48 15.83
N SER A 84 0.59 8.69 16.56
CA SER A 84 1.30 9.98 16.57
C SER A 84 1.84 10.38 15.20
N THR A 85 2.44 9.44 14.45
CA THR A 85 2.94 9.69 13.09
C THR A 85 1.79 10.03 12.14
N ILE A 86 0.69 9.28 12.20
CA ILE A 86 -0.49 9.52 11.35
C ILE A 86 -1.17 10.84 11.70
N HIS A 87 -1.24 11.20 12.98
CA HIS A 87 -1.78 12.48 13.40
C HIS A 87 -0.94 13.65 12.86
N SER A 88 0.39 13.53 12.89
CA SER A 88 1.29 14.51 12.28
C SER A 88 1.05 14.63 10.77
N LEU A 89 0.92 13.50 10.06
CA LEU A 89 0.63 13.45 8.63
C LEU A 89 -0.73 14.09 8.29
N ALA A 90 -1.78 13.77 9.04
CA ALA A 90 -3.12 14.32 8.85
C ALA A 90 -3.12 15.84 9.04
N ARG A 91 -2.48 16.34 10.10
CA ARG A 91 -2.36 17.79 10.36
C ARG A 91 -1.60 18.51 9.24
N HIS A 92 -0.48 17.94 8.81
CA HIS A 92 0.32 18.52 7.73
C HIS A 92 -0.48 18.66 6.42
N ASN A 93 -1.25 17.63 6.06
CA ASN A 93 -2.10 17.69 4.86
C ASN A 93 -3.23 18.73 4.98
N LEU A 94 -3.77 18.93 6.19
CA LEU A 94 -4.77 19.97 6.46
C LEU A 94 -4.19 21.39 6.39
N GLU A 95 -2.93 21.58 6.78
CA GLU A 95 -2.22 22.87 6.74
C GLU A 95 -1.83 23.28 5.31
N ILE A 96 -1.23 22.39 4.52
CA ILE A 96 -0.87 22.64 3.10
C ILE A 96 -2.07 23.11 2.29
N ARG A 97 -3.28 22.68 2.66
CA ARG A 97 -4.51 23.02 1.93
C ARG A 97 -4.93 24.47 2.15
N LYS A 98 -4.67 25.05 3.32
CA LYS A 98 -4.97 26.48 3.57
C LYS A 98 -4.18 27.41 2.65
N GLU A 99 -3.00 26.98 2.18
CA GLU A 99 -2.11 27.79 1.34
C GLU A 99 -2.43 27.70 -0.16
N LYS A 100 -3.24 26.72 -0.61
CA LYS A 100 -3.45 26.39 -2.04
C LYS A 100 -4.85 26.73 -2.59
N GLU A 101 -5.64 27.54 -1.89
CA GLU A 101 -7.01 27.94 -2.31
C GLU A 101 -7.07 28.92 -3.50
N ASN A 102 -5.93 29.40 -4.02
CA ASN A 102 -5.87 30.18 -5.25
C ASN A 102 -5.20 29.36 -6.36
N ILE A 103 -5.80 29.36 -7.56
CA ILE A 103 -5.27 28.96 -8.90
C ILE A 103 -6.09 27.81 -9.54
N GLY A 104 -6.75 28.14 -10.66
CA GLY A 104 -7.71 27.30 -11.40
C GLY A 104 -7.10 26.38 -12.46
N ASP A 105 -6.16 25.52 -12.08
CA ASP A 105 -5.54 24.54 -12.99
C ASP A 105 -6.05 23.10 -12.75
N THR A 106 -6.36 22.37 -13.83
CA THR A 106 -6.90 20.99 -13.76
C THR A 106 -5.92 19.97 -13.18
N ALA A 107 -4.61 20.16 -13.37
CA ALA A 107 -3.58 19.36 -12.73
C ALA A 107 -3.53 19.57 -11.20
N GLN A 108 -3.84 20.78 -10.73
CA GLN A 108 -3.92 21.12 -9.32
C GLN A 108 -5.14 20.46 -8.67
N ALA A 109 -6.27 20.36 -9.37
CA ALA A 109 -7.48 19.70 -8.88
C ALA A 109 -7.24 18.21 -8.52
N ASN A 110 -6.48 17.49 -9.36
CA ASN A 110 -6.12 16.08 -9.10
C ASN A 110 -5.20 15.93 -7.89
N VAL A 111 -4.24 16.85 -7.70
CA VAL A 111 -3.35 16.87 -6.53
C VAL A 111 -4.11 17.22 -5.26
N VAL A 112 -5.04 18.16 -5.33
CA VAL A 112 -5.90 18.57 -4.22
C VAL A 112 -6.83 17.43 -3.81
N MET A 113 -7.52 16.79 -4.75
CA MET A 113 -8.35 15.59 -4.48
C MET A 113 -7.52 14.44 -3.89
N SER A 114 -6.33 14.19 -4.42
CA SER A 114 -5.41 13.18 -3.92
C SER A 114 -4.99 13.43 -2.46
N SER A 115 -4.71 14.69 -2.11
CA SER A 115 -4.43 15.12 -0.74
C SER A 115 -5.65 14.95 0.19
N MET A 116 -6.87 15.24 -0.28
CA MET A 116 -8.10 14.99 0.49
C MET A 116 -8.26 13.51 0.80
N LEU A 117 -8.06 12.63 -0.18
CA LEU A 117 -8.17 11.17 0.00
C LEU A 117 -7.12 10.66 1.00
N LEU A 118 -5.88 11.15 0.91
CA LEU A 118 -4.82 10.80 1.86
C LEU A 118 -5.14 11.27 3.29
N THR A 119 -5.74 12.46 3.42
CA THR A 119 -6.17 13.00 4.72
C THR A 119 -7.28 12.14 5.31
N VAL A 120 -8.31 11.79 4.52
CA VAL A 120 -9.40 10.91 4.96
C VAL A 120 -8.87 9.54 5.38
N ASP A 121 -7.99 8.93 4.60
CA ASP A 121 -7.38 7.63 4.95
C ASP A 121 -6.53 7.72 6.23
N SER A 122 -5.90 8.87 6.49
CA SER A 122 -5.13 9.11 7.72
C SER A 122 -6.05 9.26 8.94
N LEU A 123 -7.15 10.03 8.82
CA LEU A 123 -8.16 10.16 9.88
C LEU A 123 -8.83 8.82 10.18
N ASP A 124 -9.08 8.02 9.14
CA ASP A 124 -9.64 6.69 9.27
C ASP A 124 -8.71 5.73 10.03
N LEU A 125 -7.40 5.82 9.76
CA LEU A 125 -6.40 5.04 10.51
C LEU A 125 -6.29 5.49 11.97
N LEU A 126 -6.42 6.80 12.26
CA LEU A 126 -6.52 7.28 13.64
C LEU A 126 -7.73 6.68 14.35
N LEU A 127 -8.89 6.63 13.68
CA LEU A 127 -10.07 5.96 14.22
C LEU A 127 -9.80 4.48 14.50
N VAL A 128 -9.14 3.76 13.59
CA VAL A 128 -8.77 2.35 13.81
C VAL A 128 -7.80 2.19 15.00
N CYS A 129 -6.88 3.13 15.22
CA CYS A 129 -6.02 3.15 16.41
C CYS A 129 -6.84 3.41 17.68
N THR A 130 -7.82 4.32 17.66
CA THR A 130 -8.74 4.58 18.77
C THR A 130 -9.56 3.33 19.11
N ASP A 131 -10.09 2.62 18.10
CA ASP A 131 -10.79 1.35 18.27
C ASP A 131 -9.88 0.30 18.91
N PHE A 132 -8.62 0.19 18.45
CA PHE A 132 -7.62 -0.69 19.06
C PHE A 132 -7.45 -0.38 20.55
N PHE A 133 -7.21 0.88 20.93
CA PHE A 133 -7.03 1.23 22.35
C PHE A 133 -8.29 1.01 23.18
N SER A 134 -9.47 1.18 22.58
CA SER A 134 -10.75 0.86 23.22
C SER A 134 -10.87 -0.63 23.52
N THR A 135 -10.42 -1.50 22.61
CA THR A 135 -10.39 -2.96 22.81
C THR A 135 -9.27 -3.44 23.73
N ALA A 136 -8.12 -2.77 23.72
CA ALA A 136 -6.96 -3.12 24.52
C ALA A 136 -7.04 -2.58 25.96
N SER A 137 -7.97 -1.65 26.23
CA SER A 137 -8.19 -1.11 27.57
C SER A 137 -8.79 -2.20 28.47
N PRO A 138 -8.18 -2.52 29.62
CA PRO A 138 -8.78 -3.45 30.56
C PRO A 138 -10.11 -2.86 31.04
N ILE A 139 -11.22 -3.54 30.75
CA ILE A 139 -12.49 -3.29 31.42
C ILE A 139 -12.21 -3.42 32.91
N SER A 140 -12.41 -2.33 33.66
CA SER A 140 -12.29 -2.29 35.11
C SER A 140 -13.11 -3.42 35.73
N GLN A 141 -12.49 -4.57 35.96
CA GLN A 141 -12.98 -5.54 36.93
C GLN A 141 -12.74 -4.91 38.28
N LYS A 142 -13.82 -4.37 38.86
CA LYS A 142 -13.99 -3.94 40.26
C LYS A 142 -12.79 -4.27 41.14
N SER A 143 -12.01 -3.26 41.50
CA SER A 143 -11.24 -3.33 42.74
C SER A 143 -12.24 -3.35 43.91
N PRO A 144 -12.21 -4.34 44.80
CA PRO A 144 -12.95 -4.29 46.05
C PRO A 144 -12.15 -3.35 46.95
N ASP A 145 -12.59 -2.11 47.06
CA ASP A 145 -12.39 -1.19 48.20
C ASP A 145 -12.54 0.24 47.69
N ASN A 146 -13.79 0.70 47.65
CA ASN A 146 -14.17 2.03 48.12
C ASN A 146 -15.68 2.15 48.07
N THR A 147 -16.28 2.22 49.25
CA THR A 147 -17.69 2.47 49.51
C THR A 147 -18.10 3.87 49.05
N GLY A 148 -19.05 3.94 48.12
CA GLY A 148 -19.85 5.14 47.81
C GLY A 148 -20.84 4.83 46.68
N PRO A 149 -22.16 5.08 46.84
CA PRO A 149 -23.13 4.78 45.80
C PRO A 149 -23.30 6.00 44.89
N LEU A 150 -22.92 5.91 43.61
CA LEU A 150 -23.25 6.94 42.62
C LEU A 150 -23.53 6.33 41.23
N ASP A 151 -24.40 7.05 40.52
CA ASP A 151 -25.32 6.71 39.42
C ASP A 151 -24.75 6.07 38.14
N PRO A 152 -25.62 5.42 37.32
CA PRO A 152 -25.25 4.78 36.05
C PRO A 152 -25.37 5.73 34.84
N ASP A 153 -24.75 6.91 34.89
CA ASP A 153 -24.89 7.94 33.83
C ASP A 153 -23.56 8.64 33.45
N GLU A 154 -22.43 7.92 33.47
CA GLU A 154 -21.15 8.41 32.95
C GLU A 154 -20.85 7.89 31.54
N THR A 155 -21.48 8.52 30.55
CA THR A 155 -20.94 8.64 29.17
C THR A 155 -20.76 10.12 28.81
N ARG A 156 -20.23 10.91 29.74
CA ARG A 156 -19.85 12.32 29.50
C ARG A 156 -18.35 12.41 29.21
N ILE A 157 -18.04 12.83 27.99
CA ILE A 157 -16.74 13.37 27.61
C ILE A 157 -16.67 14.76 28.27
N ASP A 158 -16.00 14.87 29.41
CA ASP A 158 -15.83 16.15 30.09
C ASP A 158 -14.72 16.97 29.41
N CYS A 159 -15.16 17.98 28.69
CA CYS A 159 -14.33 19.02 28.07
C CYS A 159 -13.76 19.97 29.13
N THR A 160 -12.43 19.98 29.31
CA THR A 160 -11.71 21.19 29.75
C THR A 160 -10.40 21.36 28.97
N PRO A 161 -10.07 22.58 28.48
CA PRO A 161 -8.89 22.79 27.66
C PRO A 161 -7.70 23.13 28.56
N GLN A 162 -6.66 22.31 28.57
CA GLN A 162 -5.34 22.74 29.01
C GLN A 162 -4.33 22.51 27.89
N MET A 163 -3.79 23.62 27.39
CA MET A 163 -2.67 23.63 26.47
C MET A 163 -1.48 22.95 27.12
N ALA A 164 -1.06 21.81 26.59
CA ALA A 164 0.22 21.21 26.90
C ALA A 164 0.87 20.77 25.59
N GLU A 165 1.97 21.44 25.27
CA GLU A 165 2.90 21.07 24.20
C GLU A 165 3.31 19.60 24.34
N MET A 166 3.33 18.90 23.21
CA MET A 166 3.79 17.51 23.10
C MET A 166 5.25 17.40 23.53
N HIS A 167 5.48 17.03 24.79
CA HIS A 167 6.73 16.42 25.21
C HIS A 167 6.51 14.92 25.40
N LEU A 168 7.26 14.15 24.61
CA LEU A 168 7.42 12.70 24.74
C LEU A 168 8.07 12.41 26.11
N HIS A 169 7.27 11.95 27.06
CA HIS A 169 7.77 11.18 28.19
C HIS A 169 6.95 9.90 28.35
N GLU A 170 7.69 8.82 28.58
CA GLU A 170 7.28 7.42 28.63
C GLU A 170 6.30 7.13 29.79
N GLU A 171 5.67 5.95 29.71
CA GLU A 171 4.65 5.38 30.61
C GLU A 171 3.22 5.92 30.44
N GLY A 172 2.68 5.77 29.23
CA GLY A 172 1.25 5.89 28.99
C GLY A 172 0.54 4.56 29.26
N SER A 173 -0.36 4.52 30.25
CA SER A 173 -1.41 3.49 30.32
C SER A 173 -2.15 3.42 28.98
N VAL A 174 -2.63 2.24 28.57
CA VAL A 174 -3.45 2.05 27.35
C VAL A 174 -4.60 3.06 27.30
N VAL A 175 -5.18 3.39 28.46
CA VAL A 175 -6.21 4.42 28.64
C VAL A 175 -5.69 5.81 28.29
N GLY A 176 -4.46 6.18 28.68
CA GLY A 176 -3.85 7.46 28.32
C GLY A 176 -3.60 7.57 26.81
N HIS A 177 -3.23 6.47 26.15
CA HIS A 177 -3.10 6.43 24.69
C HIS A 177 -4.45 6.54 23.98
N LEU A 178 -5.50 5.93 24.53
CA LEU A 178 -6.88 6.09 24.03
C LEU A 178 -7.30 7.56 24.02
N HIS A 179 -7.16 8.26 25.15
CA HIS A 179 -7.53 9.67 25.27
C HIS A 179 -6.74 10.53 24.26
N LYS A 180 -5.41 10.39 24.21
CA LYS A 180 -4.56 11.13 23.26
C LYS A 180 -4.96 10.88 21.80
N CYS A 181 -5.29 9.64 21.44
CA CYS A 181 -5.70 9.29 20.08
C CYS A 181 -7.10 9.82 19.75
N SER A 182 -8.02 9.76 20.70
CA SER A 182 -9.37 10.33 20.60
C SER A 182 -9.32 11.85 20.44
N ASP A 183 -8.56 12.55 21.29
CA ASP A 183 -8.39 14.00 21.25
C ASP A 183 -7.76 14.45 19.91
N ALA A 184 -6.75 13.71 19.43
CA ALA A 184 -6.13 13.96 18.14
C ALA A 184 -7.12 13.81 16.98
N LEU A 185 -7.96 12.77 17.00
CA LEU A 185 -9.00 12.56 16.00
C LEU A 185 -10.06 13.66 16.06
N GLN A 186 -10.54 14.01 17.25
CA GLN A 186 -11.50 15.09 17.48
C GLN A 186 -10.98 16.42 16.96
N HIS A 187 -9.76 16.83 17.35
CA HIS A 187 -9.15 18.08 16.91
C HIS A 187 -9.02 18.15 15.38
N CYS A 188 -8.66 17.03 14.74
CA CYS A 188 -8.63 16.97 13.28
C CYS A 188 -10.02 17.10 12.67
N LEU A 189 -11.03 16.37 13.17
CA LEU A 189 -12.41 16.44 12.66
C LEU A 189 -13.06 17.81 12.84
N GLU A 190 -12.78 18.50 13.95
CA GLU A 190 -13.26 19.86 14.23
C GLU A 190 -12.55 20.93 13.38
N THR A 191 -11.55 20.58 12.59
CA THR A 191 -10.89 21.53 11.68
C THR A 191 -11.88 21.96 10.58
N PRO A 192 -12.10 23.28 10.35
CA PRO A 192 -13.15 23.76 9.44
C PRO A 192 -13.08 23.22 8.00
N THR A 193 -11.89 22.87 7.51
CA THR A 193 -11.67 22.34 6.17
C THR A 193 -12.05 20.87 6.01
N VAL A 194 -12.31 20.14 7.11
CA VAL A 194 -12.64 18.70 7.09
C VAL A 194 -14.10 18.47 6.73
N ALA A 195 -15.04 19.26 7.25
CA ALA A 195 -16.45 19.18 6.88
C ALA A 195 -16.70 19.22 5.35
N PRO A 196 -16.21 20.24 4.60
CA PRO A 196 -16.35 20.26 3.14
C PRO A 196 -15.54 19.14 2.45
N MET A 197 -14.40 18.73 3.02
CA MET A 197 -13.61 17.60 2.50
C MET A 197 -14.37 16.28 2.54
N LEU A 198 -15.01 15.96 3.67
CA LEU A 198 -15.79 14.74 3.83
C LEU A 198 -16.96 14.73 2.84
N ALA A 199 -17.64 15.87 2.64
CA ALA A 199 -18.70 16.02 1.64
C ALA A 199 -18.18 15.73 0.21
N LEU A 200 -17.07 16.36 -0.18
CA LEU A 200 -16.45 16.17 -1.50
C LEU A 200 -16.04 14.70 -1.75
N VAL A 201 -15.37 14.06 -0.79
CA VAL A 201 -14.92 12.66 -0.90
C VAL A 201 -16.12 11.69 -0.90
N LEU A 202 -17.20 12.00 -0.18
CA LEU A 202 -18.41 11.19 -0.18
C LEU A 202 -19.07 11.16 -1.57
N VAL A 203 -19.13 12.31 -2.25
CA VAL A 203 -19.71 12.43 -3.59
C VAL A 203 -18.76 11.85 -4.65
N LEU A 204 -17.52 12.34 -4.71
CA LEU A 204 -16.57 12.10 -5.81
C LEU A 204 -15.73 10.81 -5.68
N GLY A 205 -15.72 10.17 -4.51
CA GLY A 205 -14.73 9.15 -4.13
C GLY A 205 -14.59 7.92 -5.03
N ASP A 206 -15.55 7.63 -5.93
CA ASP A 206 -15.49 6.49 -6.86
C ASP A 206 -15.13 6.87 -8.31
N GLU A 207 -15.11 8.17 -8.67
CA GLU A 207 -14.82 8.61 -10.06
C GLU A 207 -13.33 8.90 -10.30
N VAL A 208 -12.49 8.79 -9.26
CA VAL A 208 -11.03 8.92 -9.38
C VAL A 208 -10.46 7.56 -9.85
N PRO A 209 -9.59 7.51 -10.88
CA PRO A 209 -9.13 6.26 -11.54
C PRO A 209 -8.35 5.28 -10.65
N SER A 210 -8.19 5.57 -9.36
CA SER A 210 -7.65 4.68 -8.33
C SER A 210 -8.74 3.80 -7.69
N GLY A 211 -9.47 3.03 -8.51
CA GLY A 211 -10.60 2.16 -8.14
C GLY A 211 -10.29 0.95 -7.24
N ILE A 212 -9.28 1.06 -6.38
CA ILE A 212 -8.80 0.00 -5.47
C ILE A 212 -9.20 0.31 -4.00
N PHE A 213 -9.62 1.54 -3.68
CA PHE A 213 -9.85 1.97 -2.30
C PHE A 213 -11.22 2.66 -2.12
N CYS A 214 -12.07 2.11 -1.25
CA CYS A 214 -13.39 2.67 -0.95
C CYS A 214 -13.29 3.77 0.13
N CYS A 215 -13.09 5.02 -0.29
CA CYS A 215 -13.02 6.17 0.63
C CYS A 215 -14.37 6.50 1.27
N ARG A 216 -15.48 6.14 0.61
CA ARG A 216 -16.84 6.39 1.10
C ARG A 216 -17.11 5.69 2.43
N ALA A 217 -16.64 4.46 2.60
CA ALA A 217 -16.80 3.73 3.87
C ALA A 217 -16.01 4.36 5.03
N ALA A 218 -14.82 4.91 4.75
CA ALA A 218 -14.04 5.67 5.72
C ALA A 218 -14.76 6.97 6.12
N VAL A 219 -15.26 7.73 5.14
CA VAL A 219 -16.04 8.95 5.42
C VAL A 219 -17.28 8.66 6.26
N LEU A 220 -18.04 7.60 5.96
CA LEU A 220 -19.23 7.25 6.74
C LEU A 220 -18.89 6.91 8.21
N ARG A 221 -17.80 6.18 8.45
CA ARG A 221 -17.34 5.88 9.82
C ARG A 221 -16.88 7.13 10.56
N LEU A 222 -16.16 8.02 9.89
CA LEU A 222 -15.73 9.30 10.46
C LEU A 222 -16.93 10.21 10.76
N LEU A 223 -17.92 10.27 9.87
CA LEU A 223 -19.14 11.05 10.06
C LEU A 223 -19.95 10.59 11.28
N LYS A 224 -19.96 9.29 11.60
CA LYS A 224 -20.60 8.77 12.82
C LYS A 224 -20.08 9.44 14.10
N ILE A 225 -18.81 9.81 14.11
CA ILE A 225 -18.17 10.46 15.25
C ILE A 225 -18.30 11.97 15.11
N ALA A 226 -17.97 12.49 13.92
CA ALA A 226 -17.94 13.93 13.65
C ALA A 226 -19.27 14.63 13.94
N LEU A 227 -20.41 13.99 13.65
CA LEU A 227 -21.73 14.57 13.92
C LEU A 227 -22.07 14.76 15.39
N ASN A 228 -21.38 14.04 16.28
CA ASN A 228 -21.55 14.17 17.71
C ASN A 228 -20.55 15.17 18.33
N LEU A 229 -19.66 15.77 17.53
CA LEU A 229 -18.68 16.75 18.00
C LEU A 229 -19.26 18.15 17.98
N GLU A 230 -19.07 18.89 19.07
CA GLU A 230 -19.64 20.22 19.27
C GLU A 230 -19.17 21.24 18.22
N LYS A 231 -17.90 21.17 17.78
CA LYS A 231 -17.32 22.14 16.84
C LYS A 231 -17.28 21.67 15.38
N PHE A 232 -17.82 20.49 15.08
CA PHE A 232 -17.90 20.05 13.69
C PHE A 232 -18.96 20.87 12.93
N SER A 233 -18.56 21.50 11.82
CA SER A 233 -19.48 22.35 11.04
C SER A 233 -20.43 21.53 10.17
N ILE A 234 -21.53 21.05 10.77
CA ILE A 234 -22.60 20.33 10.07
C ILE A 234 -23.18 21.17 8.93
N SER A 235 -23.36 22.48 9.16
CA SER A 235 -23.89 23.41 8.16
C SER A 235 -22.98 23.51 6.92
N THR A 236 -21.66 23.62 7.12
CA THR A 236 -20.69 23.64 6.01
C THR A 236 -20.62 22.30 5.28
N PHE A 237 -20.72 21.18 6.01
CA PHE A 237 -20.81 19.86 5.38
C PHE A 237 -22.05 19.77 4.47
N LEU A 238 -23.23 20.13 4.98
CA LEU A 238 -24.50 20.04 4.24
C LEU A 238 -24.57 21.02 3.07
N SER A 239 -24.07 22.26 3.23
CA SER A 239 -24.04 23.23 2.14
C SER A 239 -23.15 22.73 0.99
N THR A 240 -21.93 22.29 1.32
CA THR A 240 -20.97 21.75 0.35
C THR A 240 -21.55 20.52 -0.33
N PHE A 241 -22.12 19.58 0.44
CA PHE A 241 -22.72 18.37 -0.11
C PHE A 241 -23.87 18.68 -1.07
N SER A 242 -24.73 19.65 -0.71
CA SER A 242 -25.87 20.06 -1.53
C SER A 242 -25.46 20.72 -2.85
N GLU A 243 -24.37 21.49 -2.84
CA GLU A 243 -23.82 22.15 -4.04
C GLU A 243 -23.20 21.16 -5.04
N ILE A 244 -22.68 20.03 -4.57
CA ILE A 244 -21.95 19.05 -5.40
C ILE A 244 -22.87 17.91 -5.92
N LEU A 245 -24.15 17.89 -5.51
CA LEU A 245 -25.10 16.87 -5.96
C LEU A 245 -25.27 16.89 -7.49
N PRO A 246 -25.20 15.73 -8.18
CA PRO A 246 -25.39 15.67 -9.63
C PRO A 246 -26.77 16.20 -10.05
N PRO A 247 -26.88 16.89 -11.21
CA PRO A 247 -28.15 17.37 -11.75
C PRO A 247 -29.06 16.16 -12.02
N GLY A 248 -30.12 16.01 -11.21
CA GLY A 248 -31.05 14.87 -11.24
C GLY A 248 -31.32 14.22 -9.87
N SER A 249 -30.51 14.52 -8.86
CA SER A 249 -30.75 14.08 -7.47
C SER A 249 -31.68 15.09 -6.79
N GLN A 250 -32.94 14.71 -6.48
CA GLN A 250 -33.92 15.65 -5.91
C GLN A 250 -33.72 15.89 -4.42
N SER A 251 -32.98 15.03 -3.72
CA SER A 251 -32.59 15.21 -2.32
C SER A 251 -31.29 14.46 -1.97
N ILE A 252 -30.66 14.88 -0.86
CA ILE A 252 -29.54 14.18 -0.20
C ILE A 252 -29.91 12.71 0.04
N ASP A 253 -31.12 12.45 0.55
CA ASP A 253 -31.63 11.11 0.83
C ASP A 253 -31.72 10.25 -0.42
N GLN A 254 -32.18 10.82 -1.54
CA GLN A 254 -32.28 10.12 -2.81
C GLN A 254 -30.89 9.82 -3.39
N TYR A 255 -29.90 10.69 -3.20
CA TYR A 255 -28.52 10.45 -3.63
C TYR A 255 -27.85 9.35 -2.79
N ILE A 256 -27.99 9.39 -1.47
CA ILE A 256 -27.47 8.34 -0.57
C ILE A 256 -28.16 7.00 -0.86
N ALA A 257 -29.47 6.98 -1.06
CA ALA A 257 -30.21 5.77 -1.44
C ALA A 257 -29.80 5.21 -2.82
N SER A 258 -29.66 6.07 -3.83
CA SER A 258 -29.39 5.64 -5.21
C SER A 258 -27.92 5.33 -5.52
N ARG A 259 -26.96 5.95 -4.82
CA ARG A 259 -25.51 5.77 -5.08
C ARG A 259 -24.76 5.10 -3.94
N LEU A 260 -25.09 5.34 -2.67
CA LEU A 260 -24.39 4.70 -1.54
C LEU A 260 -25.03 3.37 -1.14
N LEU A 261 -26.37 3.28 -1.12
CA LEU A 261 -27.08 2.06 -0.75
C LEU A 261 -27.24 1.07 -1.93
N ASN A 262 -27.40 1.57 -3.17
CA ASN A 262 -27.52 0.72 -4.36
C ASN A 262 -26.17 0.33 -5.01
N SER A 263 -25.05 1.00 -4.69
CA SER A 263 -23.71 0.55 -5.11
C SER A 263 -23.23 -0.68 -4.31
N GLY A 264 -23.91 -1.01 -3.20
CA GLY A 264 -23.56 -2.08 -2.27
C GLY A 264 -24.33 -3.39 -2.45
N ARG A 265 -24.26 -4.01 -3.63
CA ARG A 265 -24.15 -5.48 -3.68
C ARG A 265 -22.85 -5.81 -2.94
N LYS A 266 -22.95 -6.13 -1.63
CA LYS A 266 -21.90 -6.42 -0.62
C LYS A 266 -21.46 -5.24 0.26
N SER A 267 -22.23 -4.94 1.30
CA SER A 267 -21.70 -4.93 2.67
C SER A 267 -22.88 -4.90 3.64
N SER A 268 -22.82 -5.74 4.68
CA SER A 268 -23.74 -5.73 5.81
C SER A 268 -23.36 -4.58 6.73
N CYS A 269 -23.98 -3.42 6.52
CA CYS A 269 -23.98 -2.36 7.53
C CYS A 269 -25.43 -1.96 7.79
N SER A 270 -25.80 -2.02 9.06
CA SER A 270 -27.14 -1.95 9.62
C SER A 270 -27.91 -0.68 9.17
N PRO A 271 -29.23 -0.77 8.92
CA PRO A 271 -30.05 0.37 8.50
C PRO A 271 -30.28 1.46 9.57
N SER A 272 -29.80 1.26 10.81
CA SER A 272 -29.99 2.20 11.93
C SER A 272 -29.22 3.52 11.76
N PHE A 273 -27.99 3.45 11.22
CA PHE A 273 -27.12 4.62 11.08
C PHE A 273 -27.69 5.67 10.11
N SER A 274 -28.26 5.22 8.98
CA SER A 274 -28.84 6.12 7.98
C SER A 274 -30.13 6.77 8.46
N SER A 275 -30.97 6.08 9.23
CA SER A 275 -32.18 6.68 9.80
C SER A 275 -31.86 7.72 10.87
N GLU A 276 -30.84 7.47 11.71
CA GLU A 276 -30.35 8.43 12.71
C GLU A 276 -29.68 9.64 12.06
N TRP A 277 -28.90 9.43 11.00
CA TRP A 277 -28.25 10.48 10.22
C TRP A 277 -29.24 11.41 9.50
N ILE A 278 -30.25 10.83 8.84
CA ILE A 278 -31.31 11.61 8.16
C ILE A 278 -32.14 12.40 9.17
N ALA A 279 -32.42 11.82 10.35
CA ALA A 279 -33.11 12.53 11.43
C ALA A 279 -32.28 13.68 12.01
N ALA A 280 -30.96 13.52 12.13
CA ALA A 280 -30.05 14.53 12.69
C ALA A 280 -29.71 15.69 11.73
N THR A 281 -29.94 15.54 10.43
CA THR A 281 -29.57 16.53 9.39
C THR A 281 -30.74 17.41 8.92
N GLN A 282 -31.95 17.19 9.46
CA GLN A 282 -33.12 18.01 9.08
C GLN A 282 -33.02 19.44 9.64
N PRO A 283 -33.04 20.48 8.80
CA PRO A 283 -33.10 21.85 9.27
C PRO A 283 -34.51 22.13 9.82
N HIS A 284 -34.64 22.27 11.13
CA HIS A 284 -35.82 22.87 11.75
C HIS A 284 -35.88 24.36 11.40
N SER A 285 -36.56 24.75 10.30
CA SER A 285 -37.13 26.10 10.16
C SER A 285 -38.10 26.26 8.99
N LEU A 286 -39.39 26.41 9.33
CA LEU A 286 -40.36 27.39 8.83
C LEU A 286 -40.42 27.74 7.33
N SER A 287 -41.50 27.30 6.65
CA SER A 287 -42.45 28.21 6.00
C SER A 287 -43.77 27.54 5.61
N ASN A 288 -44.85 28.21 6.03
CA ASN A 288 -46.27 27.98 5.72
C ASN A 288 -46.50 27.98 4.19
N THR A 289 -47.47 27.29 3.58
CA THR A 289 -48.92 27.37 3.87
C THR A 289 -49.67 26.29 3.06
N SER A 290 -50.38 25.36 3.71
CA SER A 290 -51.85 25.21 3.60
C SER A 290 -52.36 24.06 4.49
N GLN A 291 -52.93 24.49 5.62
CA GLN A 291 -54.02 23.89 6.41
C GLN A 291 -54.09 22.37 6.63
N CYS A 292 -53.72 21.94 7.85
CA CYS A 292 -54.65 21.20 8.69
C CYS A 292 -54.25 21.31 10.18
N PRO A 293 -55.18 21.54 11.13
CA PRO A 293 -54.84 21.92 12.49
C PRO A 293 -54.69 20.68 13.39
N CYS A 294 -53.47 20.36 13.81
CA CYS A 294 -53.26 19.56 15.02
C CYS A 294 -52.11 20.19 15.81
N LYS A 295 -52.52 20.79 16.93
CA LYS A 295 -51.68 21.44 17.92
C LYS A 295 -50.81 20.41 18.64
N SER A 296 -49.57 20.83 18.90
CA SER A 296 -48.64 20.34 19.92
C SER A 296 -49.26 19.52 21.06
N ILE A 297 -48.76 18.29 21.25
CA ILE A 297 -48.89 17.55 22.51
C ILE A 297 -47.56 17.67 23.26
N PRO A 298 -47.47 18.49 24.31
CA PRO A 298 -46.54 18.23 25.40
C PRO A 298 -47.13 17.12 26.28
N PHE A 299 -46.27 16.22 26.75
CA PHE A 299 -46.61 15.23 27.77
C PHE A 299 -47.21 15.93 29.00
N SER A 300 -48.51 15.70 29.22
CA SER A 300 -49.18 16.02 30.48
C SER A 300 -50.22 14.93 30.77
N VAL A 301 -49.91 14.17 31.82
CA VAL A 301 -50.79 13.45 32.74
C VAL A 301 -52.29 13.46 32.38
N ARG A 302 -52.82 12.31 31.95
CA ARG A 302 -54.26 12.02 31.96
C ARG A 302 -54.53 10.72 32.74
N HIS A 303 -54.57 10.83 34.06
CA HIS A 303 -55.19 9.84 34.96
C HIS A 303 -56.70 10.07 35.16
N SER A 304 -57.39 10.71 34.22
CA SER A 304 -58.79 11.14 34.41
C SER A 304 -59.84 10.35 33.60
N SER A 305 -59.44 9.45 32.69
CA SER A 305 -60.39 8.58 31.97
C SER A 305 -60.65 7.25 32.67
N GLU A 306 -59.66 6.72 33.38
CA GLU A 306 -59.73 5.42 34.05
C GLU A 306 -60.67 5.47 35.26
N ALA A 307 -60.63 6.55 36.06
CA ALA A 307 -61.52 6.72 37.21
C ALA A 307 -63.00 6.91 36.84
N ILE A 308 -63.30 7.39 35.63
CA ILE A 308 -64.69 7.52 35.12
C ILE A 308 -65.16 6.17 34.56
N LEU A 309 -64.29 5.44 33.86
CA LEU A 309 -64.54 4.08 33.38
C LEU A 309 -64.67 3.07 34.53
N ASP A 310 -63.89 3.21 35.60
CA ASP A 310 -63.99 2.40 36.82
C ASP A 310 -65.24 2.75 37.63
N LYS A 311 -65.66 4.03 37.66
CA LYS A 311 -66.95 4.40 38.26
C LYS A 311 -68.13 3.83 37.49
N LEU A 312 -68.04 3.78 36.15
CA LEU A 312 -69.06 3.17 35.28
C LEU A 312 -69.05 1.64 35.33
N CYS A 313 -67.86 1.01 35.34
CA CYS A 313 -67.71 -0.44 35.50
C CYS A 313 -68.13 -0.89 36.91
N ASN A 314 -67.86 -0.11 37.96
CA ASN A 314 -68.35 -0.40 39.30
C ASN A 314 -69.86 -0.13 39.45
N ALA A 315 -70.43 0.84 38.74
CA ALA A 315 -71.89 1.02 38.69
C ALA A 315 -72.60 -0.13 37.94
N LEU A 316 -71.96 -0.69 36.91
CA LEU A 316 -72.43 -1.87 36.18
C LEU A 316 -72.18 -3.18 36.93
N ASN A 317 -71.05 -3.35 37.61
CA ASN A 317 -70.72 -4.56 38.37
C ASN A 317 -71.43 -4.63 39.73
N ASN A 318 -71.78 -3.48 40.33
CA ASN A 318 -72.63 -3.41 41.52
C ASN A 318 -74.12 -3.32 41.20
N SER A 319 -74.52 -3.62 39.96
CA SER A 319 -75.94 -3.70 39.63
C SER A 319 -76.54 -5.02 40.12
N SER A 320 -76.80 -5.09 41.43
CA SER A 320 -78.15 -5.48 41.86
C SER A 320 -79.13 -4.46 41.27
N LEU A 321 -79.32 -4.51 39.96
CA LEU A 321 -80.38 -3.81 39.28
C LEU A 321 -81.64 -4.54 39.74
N SER A 322 -82.25 -4.06 40.83
CA SER A 322 -83.61 -4.46 41.11
C SER A 322 -84.42 -3.97 39.91
N VAL A 323 -84.82 -4.90 39.04
CA VAL A 323 -85.61 -4.66 37.82
C VAL A 323 -86.97 -3.99 38.14
N ALA A 324 -87.27 -3.75 39.41
CA ALA A 324 -88.54 -3.24 39.91
C ALA A 324 -88.82 -1.75 39.65
N THR A 325 -87.90 -0.95 39.09
CA THR A 325 -88.14 0.52 38.90
C THR A 325 -87.61 1.11 37.60
N ILE A 326 -87.32 0.31 36.58
CA ILE A 326 -86.87 0.84 35.28
C ILE A 326 -88.03 0.77 34.29
N SER A 327 -88.36 1.89 33.65
CA SER A 327 -89.42 1.90 32.63
C SER A 327 -88.99 1.03 31.44
N GLY A 328 -89.94 0.35 30.78
CA GLY A 328 -89.62 -0.50 29.61
C GLY A 328 -88.89 0.26 28.48
N SER A 329 -89.09 1.58 28.39
CA SER A 329 -88.35 2.48 27.50
C SER A 329 -86.87 2.63 27.86
N GLU A 330 -86.51 2.70 29.14
CA GLU A 330 -85.11 2.81 29.57
C GLU A 330 -84.35 1.49 29.39
N ALA A 331 -85.00 0.35 29.66
CA ALA A 331 -84.40 -0.96 29.42
C ALA A 331 -84.10 -1.20 27.92
N MET A 332 -85.01 -0.78 27.03
CA MET A 332 -84.82 -0.79 25.59
C MET A 332 -83.66 0.12 25.15
N ALA A 333 -83.56 1.33 25.71
CA ALA A 333 -82.47 2.26 25.40
C ALA A 333 -81.10 1.69 25.80
N ILE A 334 -80.99 1.04 26.96
CA ILE A 334 -79.76 0.38 27.41
C ILE A 334 -79.39 -0.79 26.49
N CYS A 335 -80.35 -1.63 26.11
CA CYS A 335 -80.11 -2.73 25.18
C CYS A 335 -79.67 -2.23 23.79
N GLN A 336 -80.31 -1.18 23.28
CA GLN A 336 -79.94 -0.55 22.01
C GLN A 336 -78.52 0.01 22.06
N GLN A 337 -78.16 0.71 23.14
CA GLN A 337 -76.81 1.24 23.34
C GLN A 337 -75.76 0.12 23.41
N LYS A 338 -76.10 -1.04 24.02
CA LYS A 338 -75.20 -2.19 24.07
C LYS A 338 -75.00 -2.84 22.70
N ILE A 339 -76.06 -2.93 21.89
CA ILE A 339 -75.98 -3.43 20.50
C ILE A 339 -75.10 -2.51 19.65
N GLU A 340 -75.29 -1.20 19.74
CA GLU A 340 -74.45 -0.19 19.05
C GLU A 340 -72.98 -0.33 19.44
N LEU A 341 -72.69 -0.51 20.74
CA LEU A 341 -71.33 -0.70 21.23
C LEU A 341 -70.70 -2.00 20.72
N LEU A 342 -71.45 -3.11 20.72
CA LEU A 342 -70.95 -4.39 20.19
C LEU A 342 -70.68 -4.32 18.68
N LYS A 343 -71.55 -3.65 17.91
CA LYS A 343 -71.32 -3.41 16.47
C LYS A 343 -70.09 -2.53 16.24
N SER A 344 -69.89 -1.51 17.06
CA SER A 344 -68.68 -0.68 16.99
C SER A 344 -67.43 -1.50 17.29
N ASN A 345 -67.47 -2.40 18.26
CA ASN A 345 -66.33 -3.25 18.60
C ASN A 345 -66.03 -4.29 17.51
N GLU A 346 -67.05 -4.87 16.89
CA GLU A 346 -66.91 -5.78 15.74
C GLU A 346 -66.21 -5.08 14.56
N ALA A 347 -66.65 -3.87 14.21
CA ALA A 347 -66.01 -3.09 13.14
C ALA A 347 -64.54 -2.76 13.42
N VAL A 348 -64.19 -2.48 14.69
CA VAL A 348 -62.80 -2.24 15.11
C VAL A 348 -61.96 -3.52 14.99
N LEU A 349 -62.51 -4.68 15.38
CA LEU A 349 -61.82 -5.97 15.26
C LEU A 349 -61.62 -6.38 13.80
N GLU A 350 -62.62 -6.18 12.94
CA GLU A 350 -62.48 -6.43 11.49
C GLU A 350 -61.39 -5.55 10.87
N ALA A 351 -61.33 -4.27 11.26
CA ALA A 351 -60.28 -3.36 10.80
C ALA A 351 -58.89 -3.78 11.31
N ASP A 352 -58.76 -4.23 12.56
CA ASP A 352 -57.50 -4.74 13.12
C ASP A 352 -57.03 -6.02 12.42
N VAL A 353 -57.95 -6.96 12.13
CA VAL A 353 -57.63 -8.18 11.39
C VAL A 353 -57.19 -7.83 9.97
N ALA A 354 -57.90 -6.94 9.28
CA ALA A 354 -57.50 -6.47 7.94
C ALA A 354 -56.10 -5.84 7.96
N ALA A 355 -55.82 -4.95 8.91
CA ALA A 355 -54.52 -4.32 9.07
C ALA A 355 -53.41 -5.34 9.35
N LYS A 356 -53.66 -6.33 10.21
CA LYS A 356 -52.69 -7.41 10.51
C LYS A 356 -52.44 -8.32 9.32
N THR A 357 -53.47 -8.65 8.53
CA THR A 357 -53.27 -9.47 7.32
C THR A 357 -52.42 -8.74 6.28
N GLU A 358 -52.58 -7.43 6.15
CA GLU A 358 -51.77 -6.63 5.23
C GLU A 358 -50.34 -6.46 5.73
N ALA A 359 -50.16 -6.26 7.05
CA ALA A 359 -48.84 -6.25 7.67
C ALA A 359 -48.10 -7.60 7.48
N LEU A 360 -48.81 -8.73 7.55
CA LEU A 360 -48.24 -10.05 7.31
C LEU A 360 -47.80 -10.21 5.84
N ARG A 361 -48.62 -9.79 4.86
CA ARG A 361 -48.22 -9.80 3.44
C ARG A 361 -46.99 -8.94 3.18
N ALA A 362 -46.93 -7.75 3.78
CA ALA A 362 -45.77 -6.89 3.69
C ALA A 362 -44.52 -7.56 4.28
N SER A 363 -44.65 -8.25 5.41
CA SER A 363 -43.57 -9.03 6.03
C SER A 363 -43.09 -10.18 5.13
N ASP A 364 -44.00 -10.94 4.51
CA ASP A 364 -43.63 -12.04 3.61
C ASP A 364 -42.92 -11.54 2.35
N ALA A 365 -43.34 -10.41 1.79
CA ALA A 365 -42.67 -9.78 0.65
C ALA A 365 -41.23 -9.36 1.02
N ILE A 366 -41.02 -8.87 2.24
CA ILE A 366 -39.69 -8.53 2.76
C ILE A 366 -38.83 -9.81 2.93
N ALA A 367 -39.41 -10.89 3.47
CA ALA A 367 -38.71 -12.16 3.66
C ALA A 367 -38.24 -12.76 2.33
N GLU A 368 -39.08 -12.76 1.30
CA GLU A 368 -38.70 -13.25 -0.03
C GLU A 368 -37.66 -12.36 -0.71
N HIS A 369 -37.71 -11.04 -0.50
CA HIS A 369 -36.66 -10.14 -0.97
C HIS A 369 -35.29 -10.48 -0.33
N PHE A 370 -35.24 -10.77 0.98
CA PHE A 370 -34.00 -11.21 1.63
C PHE A 370 -33.53 -12.58 1.12
N ARG A 371 -34.44 -13.51 0.85
CA ARG A 371 -34.13 -14.83 0.28
C ARG A 371 -33.48 -14.70 -1.11
N ALA A 372 -34.05 -13.89 -1.98
CA ALA A 372 -33.50 -13.61 -3.31
C ALA A 372 -32.10 -12.97 -3.22
N ARG A 373 -31.90 -12.05 -2.26
CA ARG A 373 -30.60 -11.42 -2.01
C ARG A 373 -29.55 -12.42 -1.53
N ALA A 374 -29.92 -13.39 -0.69
CA ALA A 374 -29.02 -14.45 -0.24
C ALA A 374 -28.54 -15.33 -1.40
N LEU A 375 -29.45 -15.77 -2.28
CA LEU A 375 -29.10 -16.56 -3.47
C LEU A 375 -28.15 -15.81 -4.41
N LEU A 376 -28.38 -14.51 -4.61
CA LEU A 376 -27.47 -13.67 -5.40
C LEU A 376 -26.09 -13.56 -4.74
N ALA A 377 -26.02 -13.43 -3.42
CA ALA A 377 -24.76 -13.37 -2.70
C ALA A 377 -23.96 -14.67 -2.86
N GLU A 378 -24.61 -15.84 -2.71
CA GLU A 378 -23.99 -17.16 -2.90
C GLU A 378 -23.43 -17.35 -4.32
N SER A 379 -24.19 -16.92 -5.33
CA SER A 379 -23.73 -16.98 -6.74
C SER A 379 -22.50 -16.10 -6.98
N GLN A 380 -22.43 -14.93 -6.33
CA GLN A 380 -21.30 -14.01 -6.44
C GLN A 380 -20.07 -14.49 -5.68
N VAL A 381 -20.24 -15.14 -4.53
CA VAL A 381 -19.16 -15.80 -3.79
C VAL A 381 -18.56 -16.92 -4.65
N SER A 382 -19.41 -17.76 -5.24
CA SER A 382 -18.98 -18.82 -6.15
C SER A 382 -18.24 -18.29 -7.39
N ARG A 383 -18.66 -17.14 -7.92
CA ARG A 383 -17.95 -16.46 -9.02
C ARG A 383 -16.58 -15.92 -8.57
N LEU A 384 -16.53 -15.26 -7.42
CA LEU A 384 -15.27 -14.73 -6.88
C LEU A 384 -14.26 -15.84 -6.61
N LEU A 385 -14.70 -16.98 -6.04
CA LEU A 385 -13.83 -18.11 -5.78
C LEU A 385 -13.20 -18.65 -7.07
N ARG A 386 -13.98 -18.78 -8.14
CA ARG A 386 -13.46 -19.19 -9.46
C ARG A 386 -12.44 -18.20 -10.02
N LEU A 387 -12.71 -16.90 -9.90
CA LEU A 387 -11.77 -15.87 -10.36
C LEU A 387 -10.49 -15.87 -9.52
N GLN A 388 -10.59 -16.07 -8.20
CA GLN A 388 -9.42 -16.17 -7.32
C GLN A 388 -8.56 -17.39 -7.66
N MET A 389 -9.17 -18.54 -7.92
CA MET A 389 -8.44 -19.73 -8.38
C MET A 389 -7.72 -19.49 -9.71
N SER A 390 -8.39 -18.85 -10.69
CA SER A 390 -7.77 -18.53 -11.97
C SER A 390 -6.62 -17.52 -11.83
N ALA A 391 -6.77 -16.51 -10.97
CA ALA A 391 -5.71 -15.55 -10.69
C ALA A 391 -4.51 -16.21 -10.00
N LEU A 392 -4.75 -17.16 -9.08
CA LEU A 392 -3.70 -17.91 -8.42
C LEU A 392 -2.94 -18.79 -9.43
N ALA A 393 -3.64 -19.52 -10.30
CA ALA A 393 -3.02 -20.32 -11.35
C ALA A 393 -2.13 -19.46 -12.27
N ASN A 394 -2.65 -18.32 -12.75
CA ASN A 394 -1.87 -17.41 -13.59
C ASN A 394 -0.63 -16.84 -12.88
N ALA A 395 -0.73 -16.58 -11.57
CA ALA A 395 0.41 -16.11 -10.77
C ALA A 395 1.46 -17.21 -10.56
N GLU A 396 1.03 -18.46 -10.38
CA GLU A 396 1.93 -19.62 -10.32
C GLU A 396 2.65 -19.86 -11.65
N ASP A 397 1.94 -19.75 -12.77
CA ASP A 397 2.53 -19.83 -14.13
C ASP A 397 3.56 -18.72 -14.35
N SER A 398 3.21 -17.48 -14.02
CA SER A 398 4.14 -16.33 -14.13
C SER A 398 5.37 -16.51 -13.24
N ARG A 399 5.22 -17.10 -12.06
CA ARG A 399 6.35 -17.40 -11.18
C ARG A 399 7.27 -18.45 -11.79
N ALA A 400 6.71 -19.52 -12.37
CA ALA A 400 7.48 -20.57 -13.03
C ALA A 400 8.26 -20.01 -14.23
N ASP A 401 7.64 -19.14 -15.03
CA ASP A 401 8.31 -18.46 -16.16
C ASP A 401 9.47 -17.58 -15.68
N MET A 402 9.28 -16.81 -14.61
CA MET A 402 10.34 -15.98 -14.02
C MET A 402 11.50 -16.82 -13.48
N GLU A 403 11.21 -17.99 -12.91
CA GLU A 403 12.24 -18.92 -12.42
C GLU A 403 13.04 -19.52 -13.58
N ALA A 404 12.37 -19.95 -14.65
CA ALA A 404 13.03 -20.42 -15.88
C ALA A 404 13.91 -19.33 -16.52
N GLN A 405 13.45 -18.06 -16.54
CA GLN A 405 14.26 -16.93 -17.01
C GLN A 405 15.48 -16.69 -16.13
N ARG A 406 15.35 -16.77 -14.80
CA ARG A 406 16.50 -16.65 -13.88
C ARG A 406 17.54 -17.74 -14.12
N GLU A 407 17.11 -18.98 -14.31
CA GLU A 407 18.01 -20.08 -14.66
C GLU A 407 18.69 -19.88 -16.01
N HIS A 408 18.00 -19.28 -16.99
CA HIS A 408 18.60 -18.94 -18.27
C HIS A 408 19.65 -17.84 -18.13
N ILE A 409 19.37 -16.78 -17.37
CA ILE A 409 20.34 -15.71 -17.08
C ILE A 409 21.57 -16.26 -16.37
N ALA A 410 21.39 -17.10 -15.33
CA ALA A 410 22.52 -17.71 -14.62
C ALA A 410 23.41 -18.55 -15.54
N ARG A 411 22.83 -19.27 -16.51
CA ARG A 411 23.60 -20.01 -17.54
C ARG A 411 24.40 -19.08 -18.44
N LEU A 412 23.82 -17.97 -18.87
CA LEU A 412 24.52 -16.98 -19.70
C LEU A 412 25.63 -16.26 -18.93
N GLU A 413 25.45 -15.99 -17.64
CA GLU A 413 26.49 -15.41 -16.78
C GLU A 413 27.69 -16.36 -16.63
N GLU A 414 27.43 -17.64 -16.42
CA GLU A 414 28.46 -18.69 -16.37
C GLU A 414 29.21 -18.80 -17.72
N GLU A 415 28.49 -18.77 -18.85
CA GLU A 415 29.08 -18.81 -20.18
C GLU A 415 29.93 -17.56 -20.47
N ASN A 416 29.43 -16.37 -20.14
CA ASN A 416 30.19 -15.12 -20.25
C ASN A 416 31.48 -15.18 -19.44
N LYS A 417 31.42 -15.68 -18.21
CA LYS A 417 32.61 -15.86 -17.37
C LYS A 417 33.63 -16.79 -18.04
N ARG A 418 33.20 -17.93 -18.58
CA ARG A 418 34.10 -18.85 -19.31
C ARG A 418 34.74 -18.18 -20.52
N LEU A 419 33.96 -17.42 -21.30
CA LEU A 419 34.49 -16.69 -22.46
C LEU A 419 35.49 -15.60 -22.06
N PHE A 420 35.26 -14.91 -20.94
CA PHE A 420 36.24 -13.95 -20.40
C PHE A 420 37.53 -14.62 -19.97
N ASP A 421 37.46 -15.76 -19.30
CA ASP A 421 38.65 -16.53 -18.89
C ASP A 421 39.42 -17.04 -20.13
N GLU A 422 38.71 -17.52 -21.15
CA GLU A 422 39.33 -17.95 -22.42
C GLU A 422 40.00 -16.79 -23.15
N LEU A 423 39.34 -15.63 -23.23
CA LEU A 423 39.89 -14.42 -23.83
C LEU A 423 41.18 -13.99 -23.12
N ALA A 424 41.18 -13.99 -21.78
CA ALA A 424 42.36 -13.65 -20.98
C ALA A 424 43.51 -14.64 -21.22
N SER A 425 43.21 -15.93 -21.31
CA SER A 425 44.21 -16.96 -21.65
C SER A 425 44.80 -16.74 -23.04
N LYS A 426 43.96 -16.46 -24.04
CA LYS A 426 44.41 -16.19 -25.41
C LYS A 426 45.21 -14.90 -25.54
N GLN A 427 44.86 -13.87 -24.78
CA GLN A 427 45.64 -12.64 -24.74
C GLN A 427 47.05 -12.89 -24.20
N LYS A 428 47.18 -13.67 -23.12
CA LYS A 428 48.48 -14.09 -22.59
C LYS A 428 49.29 -14.92 -23.59
N GLU A 429 48.63 -15.82 -24.32
CA GLU A 429 49.28 -16.60 -25.40
C GLU A 429 49.82 -15.68 -26.51
N CYS A 430 49.04 -14.68 -26.94
CA CYS A 430 49.46 -13.68 -27.91
C CYS A 430 50.67 -12.86 -27.42
N GLU A 431 50.66 -12.41 -26.18
CA GLU A 431 51.80 -11.68 -25.58
C GLU A 431 53.08 -12.54 -25.55
N ASN A 432 52.96 -13.81 -25.16
CA ASN A 432 54.07 -14.76 -25.18
C ASN A 432 54.62 -14.98 -26.60
N LEU A 433 53.74 -15.18 -27.58
CA LEU A 433 54.14 -15.33 -28.98
C LEU A 433 54.80 -14.07 -29.53
N GLN A 434 54.29 -12.88 -29.17
CA GLN A 434 54.89 -11.60 -29.56
C GLN A 434 56.29 -11.43 -28.96
N SER A 435 56.49 -11.79 -27.69
CA SER A 435 57.82 -11.77 -27.06
C SER A 435 58.80 -12.73 -27.74
N THR A 436 58.33 -13.94 -28.09
CA THR A 436 59.13 -14.95 -28.81
C THR A 436 59.50 -14.46 -30.21
N ARG A 437 58.54 -13.85 -30.92
CA ARG A 437 58.77 -13.24 -32.24
C ARG A 437 59.85 -12.17 -32.17
N LEU A 438 59.79 -11.26 -31.19
CA LEU A 438 60.79 -10.21 -30.98
C LEU A 438 62.17 -10.80 -30.69
N SER A 439 62.26 -11.83 -29.85
CA SER A 439 63.51 -12.53 -29.54
C SER A 439 64.14 -13.17 -30.78
N LEU A 440 63.34 -13.88 -31.58
CA LEU A 440 63.78 -14.49 -32.84
C LEU A 440 64.20 -13.42 -33.87
N GLN A 441 63.47 -12.32 -33.96
CA GLN A 441 63.81 -11.20 -34.83
C GLN A 441 65.17 -10.59 -34.45
N ASN A 442 65.41 -10.36 -33.15
CA ASN A 442 66.71 -9.89 -32.66
C ASN A 442 67.84 -10.88 -33.00
N LYS A 443 67.60 -12.19 -32.82
CA LYS A 443 68.58 -13.22 -33.17
C LYS A 443 68.92 -13.23 -34.66
N ILE A 444 67.93 -13.09 -35.53
CA ILE A 444 68.12 -12.99 -36.99
C ILE A 444 68.95 -11.75 -37.33
N THR A 445 68.64 -10.60 -36.73
CA THR A 445 69.41 -9.36 -36.94
C THR A 445 70.87 -9.53 -36.53
N ASN A 446 71.12 -10.09 -35.34
CA ASN A 446 72.48 -10.36 -34.86
C ASN A 446 73.26 -11.30 -35.80
N MET A 447 72.63 -12.38 -36.27
CA MET A 447 73.28 -13.29 -37.23
C MET A 447 73.56 -12.61 -38.57
N ARG A 448 72.66 -11.74 -39.05
CA ARG A 448 72.89 -10.95 -40.26
C ARG A 448 74.08 -9.99 -40.08
N ASP A 449 74.20 -9.37 -38.91
CA ASP A 449 75.33 -8.49 -38.58
C ASP A 449 76.65 -9.25 -38.51
N GLN A 450 76.64 -10.43 -37.89
CA GLN A 450 77.79 -11.32 -37.87
C GLN A 450 78.20 -11.77 -39.28
N ASN A 451 77.25 -12.13 -40.13
CA ASN A 451 77.53 -12.47 -41.53
C ASN A 451 78.15 -11.29 -42.29
N ARG A 452 77.61 -10.07 -42.12
CA ARG A 452 78.22 -8.86 -42.71
C ARG A 452 79.65 -8.63 -42.25
N ALA A 453 79.94 -8.86 -40.96
CA ALA A 453 81.30 -8.76 -40.42
C ALA A 453 82.24 -9.83 -40.99
N MET A 454 81.74 -11.06 -41.16
CA MET A 454 82.48 -12.15 -41.80
C MET A 454 82.77 -11.84 -43.27
N ASP A 455 81.78 -11.36 -44.03
CA ASP A 455 81.95 -10.98 -45.44
C ASP A 455 83.01 -9.88 -45.57
N ALA A 456 82.98 -8.85 -44.72
CA ALA A 456 84.01 -7.82 -44.68
C ALA A 456 85.42 -8.37 -44.37
N THR A 457 85.51 -9.41 -43.53
CA THR A 457 86.77 -10.09 -43.22
C THR A 457 87.27 -10.90 -44.41
N ILE A 458 86.38 -11.60 -45.13
CA ILE A 458 86.69 -12.34 -46.36
C ILE A 458 87.21 -11.39 -47.43
N ASP A 459 86.55 -10.24 -47.62
CA ASP A 459 86.98 -9.24 -48.60
C ASP A 459 88.36 -8.65 -48.26
N ASN A 460 88.67 -8.46 -46.97
CA ASN A 460 90.01 -8.08 -46.54
C ASN A 460 91.06 -9.16 -46.88
N TYR A 461 90.77 -10.43 -46.59
CA TYR A 461 91.67 -11.53 -46.97
C TYR A 461 91.86 -11.65 -48.48
N ARG A 462 90.81 -11.44 -49.28
CA ARG A 462 90.91 -11.39 -50.74
C ARG A 462 91.83 -10.26 -51.19
N LYS A 463 91.70 -9.07 -50.60
CA LYS A 463 92.58 -7.93 -50.89
C LYS A 463 94.04 -8.24 -50.55
N GLN A 464 94.31 -8.78 -49.36
CA GLN A 464 95.66 -9.19 -48.96
C GLN A 464 96.24 -10.24 -49.90
N LEU A 465 95.42 -11.19 -50.37
CA LEU A 465 95.84 -12.20 -51.34
C LEU A 465 96.21 -11.58 -52.68
N ASP A 466 95.44 -10.61 -53.17
CA ASP A 466 95.73 -9.94 -54.43
C ASP A 466 96.97 -9.03 -54.33
N GLU A 467 97.16 -8.34 -53.20
CA GLU A 467 98.39 -7.61 -52.89
C GLU A 467 99.62 -8.56 -52.88
N ALA A 468 99.51 -9.72 -52.22
CA ALA A 468 100.56 -10.73 -52.20
C ALA A 468 100.88 -11.27 -53.61
N LYS A 469 99.85 -11.55 -54.43
CA LYS A 469 100.05 -11.96 -55.84
C LYS A 469 100.79 -10.88 -56.63
N GLN A 470 100.46 -9.62 -56.45
CA GLN A 470 101.12 -8.51 -57.14
C GLN A 470 102.60 -8.42 -56.75
N VAL A 471 102.92 -8.58 -55.45
CA VAL A 471 104.30 -8.63 -54.97
C VAL A 471 105.07 -9.81 -55.56
N ILE A 472 104.45 -11.00 -55.61
CA ILE A 472 105.07 -12.19 -56.23
C ILE A 472 105.36 -11.92 -57.71
N GLN A 473 104.39 -11.42 -58.48
CA GLN A 473 104.60 -11.08 -59.89
C GLN A 473 105.72 -10.06 -60.08
N GLN A 474 105.79 -9.03 -59.25
CA GLN A 474 106.89 -8.07 -59.28
C GLN A 474 108.24 -8.75 -59.03
N LYS A 475 108.32 -9.62 -58.02
CA LYS A 475 109.54 -10.38 -57.72
C LYS A 475 109.92 -11.35 -58.84
N ASP A 476 108.95 -12.00 -59.48
CA ASP A 476 109.19 -12.84 -60.66
C ASP A 476 109.77 -12.02 -61.81
N THR A 477 109.28 -10.80 -62.05
CA THR A 477 109.87 -9.92 -63.08
C THR A 477 111.29 -9.48 -62.73
N GLU A 478 111.58 -9.15 -61.47
CA GLU A 478 112.95 -8.85 -61.00
C GLU A 478 113.86 -10.07 -61.20
N ILE A 479 113.41 -11.28 -60.84
CA ILE A 479 114.15 -12.53 -61.06
C ILE A 479 114.44 -12.74 -62.54
N GLN A 480 113.47 -12.51 -63.43
CA GLN A 480 113.69 -12.60 -64.87
C GLN A 480 114.75 -11.60 -65.35
N GLN A 481 114.75 -10.37 -64.83
CA GLN A 481 115.79 -9.37 -65.11
C GLN A 481 117.17 -9.83 -64.61
N TYR A 482 117.27 -10.30 -63.37
CA TYR A 482 118.52 -10.87 -62.83
C TYR A 482 118.99 -12.09 -63.63
N THR A 483 118.08 -12.94 -64.07
CA THR A 483 118.37 -14.12 -64.91
C THR A 483 118.89 -13.69 -66.28
N HIS A 484 118.32 -12.62 -66.87
CA HIS A 484 118.81 -12.05 -68.13
C HIS A 484 120.19 -11.40 -67.97
N LEU A 485 120.41 -10.63 -66.90
CA LEU A 485 121.71 -10.05 -66.57
C LEU A 485 122.77 -11.15 -66.37
N THR A 486 122.41 -12.23 -65.66
CA THR A 486 123.28 -13.40 -65.46
C THR A 486 123.63 -14.06 -66.79
N ARG A 487 122.67 -14.20 -67.72
CA ARG A 487 122.93 -14.68 -69.09
C ARG A 487 123.92 -13.76 -69.83
N LEU A 488 123.72 -12.45 -69.78
CA LEU A 488 124.62 -11.48 -70.42
C LEU A 488 126.04 -11.53 -69.83
N ILE A 489 126.17 -11.66 -68.51
CA ILE A 489 127.47 -11.85 -67.83
C ILE A 489 128.14 -13.13 -68.32
N ASN A 490 127.41 -14.24 -68.39
CA ASN A 490 127.94 -15.53 -68.88
C ASN A 490 128.41 -15.43 -70.35
N GLU A 491 127.71 -14.67 -71.19
CA GLU A 491 128.11 -14.37 -72.57
C GLU A 491 129.39 -13.51 -72.64
N LEU A 492 129.53 -12.50 -71.77
CA LEU A 492 130.70 -11.60 -71.70
C LEU A 492 131.94 -12.25 -71.07
N THR A 493 131.75 -13.25 -70.19
CA THR A 493 132.85 -13.91 -69.44
C THR A 493 133.27 -15.27 -70.04
N GLY A 494 132.66 -15.71 -71.15
CA GLY A 494 133.05 -16.92 -71.87
C GLY A 494 132.64 -18.25 -71.21
N ASN A 495 131.75 -18.23 -70.22
CA ASN A 495 131.27 -19.43 -69.54
C ASN A 495 129.89 -19.85 -70.09
N ARG A 496 129.86 -20.84 -70.98
CA ARG A 496 128.62 -21.47 -71.46
C ARG A 496 128.10 -22.49 -70.44
N VAL A 497 127.11 -22.11 -69.63
CA VAL A 497 126.32 -23.06 -68.82
C VAL A 497 124.89 -23.10 -69.37
N SER A 498 124.44 -24.30 -69.76
CA SER A 498 123.09 -24.59 -70.28
C SER A 498 122.02 -24.62 -69.17
N PRO A 499 120.73 -24.44 -69.50
CA PRO A 499 119.67 -24.07 -68.57
C PRO A 499 119.25 -25.24 -67.67
N ALA A 500 119.06 -24.97 -66.38
CA ALA A 500 118.40 -25.90 -65.47
C ALA A 500 116.88 -25.68 -65.53
N ASP A 501 116.18 -26.59 -66.20
CA ASP A 501 114.74 -26.80 -66.05
C ASP A 501 114.42 -27.09 -64.58
N LEU A 502 113.81 -26.13 -63.89
CA LEU A 502 113.18 -26.36 -62.59
C LEU A 502 111.67 -26.54 -62.80
N THR A 503 111.32 -27.75 -63.16
CA THR A 503 109.99 -28.31 -62.93
C THR A 503 109.77 -28.44 -61.42
N VAL A 504 109.07 -27.48 -60.81
CA VAL A 504 108.59 -27.61 -59.42
C VAL A 504 107.14 -28.09 -59.44
N THR A 505 107.03 -29.41 -59.36
CA THR A 505 106.03 -30.21 -58.63
C THR A 505 104.77 -29.50 -58.12
N LYS A 506 103.63 -29.89 -58.70
CA LYS A 506 102.35 -30.01 -57.98
C LYS A 506 102.56 -30.80 -56.69
N ASN A 507 102.00 -30.33 -55.58
CA ASN A 507 101.51 -31.21 -54.52
C ASN A 507 100.26 -30.63 -53.87
N PRO A 508 99.37 -31.50 -53.35
CA PRO A 508 97.96 -31.22 -53.15
C PRO A 508 97.67 -30.69 -51.75
N SER A 509 96.64 -29.85 -51.63
CA SER A 509 95.70 -29.76 -50.52
C SER A 509 94.48 -28.99 -50.99
#